data_AF-A0A956HVQ3-F1
#
_entry.id   AF-A0A956HVQ3-F1
#
_cell.length_a   1.000
_cell.length_b   1.000
_cell.length_c   1.000
_cell.angle_alpha   90.00
_cell.angle_beta   90.00
_cell.angle_gamma   90.00
#
_symmetry.space_group_name_H-M   'P 1'
#
loop_
_entity.id
_entity.type
_entity.pdbx_description
1 polymer ?
#
loop_
_entity_poly.entity_id
_entity_poly.type
_entity_poly.pdbx_seq_one_letter_code
_entity_poly.pdbx_strand_id
1 'polypeptide(L)'
;KGTTMNLWETYKKYFNAWEGATAQYLEHWLKSPMVLEPAGAWLSAMMKMKAASDNASAQWWGTLGLPTKRDQERALHKLNQLESRLLDLEEQLAEARAAK
;
A
#
# COMPACT_ATOMS: atom_id res chain seq x y z
N LYS A 1 -14.47 -24.77 -47.64
CA LYS A 1 -13.78 -23.63 -46.99
C LYS A 1 -13.56 -24.02 -45.55
N GLY A 2 -12.31 -24.40 -45.24
CA GLY A 2 -11.94 -24.99 -43.95
C GLY A 2 -12.22 -24.03 -42.80
N THR A 3 -12.82 -24.57 -41.76
CA THR A 3 -13.21 -23.92 -40.53
C THR A 3 -11.95 -23.41 -39.82
N THR A 4 -11.53 -22.18 -40.07
CA THR A 4 -10.60 -21.49 -39.18
C THR A 4 -11.40 -21.17 -37.92
N MET A 5 -11.42 -22.10 -36.98
CA MET A 5 -11.85 -21.81 -35.62
C MET A 5 -10.95 -20.68 -35.15
N ASN A 6 -11.49 -19.46 -35.13
CA ASN A 6 -10.73 -18.26 -34.83
C ASN A 6 -10.15 -18.44 -33.43
N LEU A 7 -8.85 -18.22 -33.24
CA LEU A 7 -8.18 -18.36 -31.94
C LEU A 7 -8.93 -17.60 -30.83
N TRP A 8 -9.58 -16.50 -31.23
CA TRP A 8 -10.48 -15.69 -30.42
C TRP A 8 -11.76 -16.42 -29.97
N GLU A 9 -12.40 -17.22 -30.84
CA GLU A 9 -13.60 -17.98 -30.50
C GLU A 9 -13.28 -19.14 -29.55
N THR A 10 -12.15 -19.82 -29.77
CA THR A 10 -11.64 -20.84 -28.86
C THR A 10 -11.31 -20.25 -27.49
N TYR A 11 -10.60 -19.11 -27.46
CA TYR A 11 -10.33 -18.36 -26.23
C TYR A 11 -11.63 -17.99 -25.51
N LYS A 12 -12.61 -17.40 -26.20
CA LYS A 12 -13.91 -17.05 -25.60
C LYS A 12 -14.64 -18.26 -25.05
N LYS A 13 -14.62 -19.40 -25.72
CA LYS A 13 -15.29 -20.61 -25.23
C LYS A 13 -14.71 -21.08 -23.90
N TYR A 14 -13.38 -21.11 -23.79
CA TYR A 14 -12.71 -21.48 -22.53
C TYR A 14 -12.84 -20.40 -21.46
N PHE A 15 -12.77 -19.13 -21.85
CA PHE A 15 -12.99 -17.99 -20.95
C PHE A 15 -14.40 -18.04 -20.37
N ASN A 16 -15.43 -18.22 -21.19
CA ASN A 16 -16.83 -18.29 -20.75
C ASN A 16 -17.08 -19.52 -19.86
N ALA A 17 -16.42 -20.65 -20.14
CA ALA A 17 -16.51 -21.84 -19.30
C ALA A 17 -15.83 -21.61 -17.93
N TRP A 18 -14.67 -20.93 -17.92
CA TRP A 18 -13.98 -20.55 -16.69
C TRP A 18 -14.75 -19.49 -15.91
N GLU A 19 -15.28 -18.47 -16.58
CA GLU A 19 -16.08 -17.39 -16.00
C GLU A 19 -17.37 -17.96 -15.39
N GLY A 20 -18.08 -18.84 -16.10
CA GLY A 20 -19.28 -19.49 -15.58
C GLY A 20 -19.01 -20.32 -14.32
N ALA A 21 -17.93 -21.12 -14.32
CA ALA A 21 -17.54 -21.88 -13.14
C ALA A 21 -17.11 -20.97 -11.99
N THR A 22 -16.24 -20.01 -12.28
CA THR A 22 -15.67 -19.09 -11.30
C THR A 22 -16.73 -18.17 -10.71
N ALA A 23 -17.69 -17.70 -11.50
CA ALA A 23 -18.81 -16.89 -11.06
C ALA A 23 -19.73 -17.67 -10.12
N GLN A 24 -20.06 -18.93 -10.42
CA GLN A 24 -20.89 -19.75 -9.52
C GLN A 24 -20.21 -20.01 -8.17
N TYR A 25 -18.89 -20.25 -8.17
CA TYR A 25 -18.13 -20.43 -6.92
C TYR A 25 -17.94 -19.11 -6.16
N LEU A 26 -17.60 -18.01 -6.85
CA LEU A 26 -17.46 -16.70 -6.24
C LEU A 26 -18.78 -16.19 -5.68
N GLU A 27 -19.89 -16.40 -6.37
CA GLU A 27 -21.21 -16.00 -5.90
C GLU A 27 -21.60 -16.77 -4.63
N HIS A 28 -21.30 -18.07 -4.55
CA HIS A 28 -21.54 -18.86 -3.35
C HIS A 28 -20.62 -18.46 -2.19
N TRP A 29 -19.35 -18.19 -2.46
CA TRP A 29 -18.38 -17.76 -1.45
C TRP A 29 -18.60 -16.33 -0.96
N LEU A 30 -18.95 -15.40 -1.86
CA LEU A 30 -19.22 -14.00 -1.53
C LEU A 30 -20.59 -13.80 -0.88
N LYS A 31 -21.55 -14.69 -1.12
CA LYS A 31 -22.88 -14.62 -0.49
C LYS A 31 -22.99 -15.47 0.78
N SER A 32 -21.98 -16.28 1.12
CA SER A 32 -21.93 -17.04 2.36
C SER A 32 -21.16 -16.28 3.44
N PRO A 33 -21.85 -15.56 4.36
CA PRO A 33 -21.21 -14.86 5.48
C PRO A 33 -20.39 -15.81 6.37
N MET A 34 -20.73 -17.10 6.37
CA MET A 34 -20.06 -18.15 7.15
C MET A 34 -18.61 -18.44 6.69
N VAL A 35 -18.22 -18.05 5.48
CA VAL A 35 -16.84 -18.20 4.96
C VAL A 35 -16.10 -16.87 4.93
N LEU A 36 -16.79 -15.77 4.60
CA LEU A 36 -16.19 -14.44 4.53
C LEU A 36 -15.76 -13.90 5.89
N GLU A 37 -16.54 -14.14 6.95
CA GLU A 37 -16.20 -13.64 8.29
C GLU A 37 -14.95 -14.35 8.87
N PRO A 38 -14.83 -15.69 8.87
CA PRO A 38 -13.62 -16.36 9.31
C PRO A 38 -12.39 -16.03 8.44
N ALA A 39 -12.58 -15.92 7.12
CA ALA A 39 -11.49 -15.56 6.22
C ALA A 39 -11.01 -14.12 6.43
N GLY A 40 -11.93 -13.18 6.63
CA GLY A 40 -11.64 -11.79 6.96
C GLY A 40 -10.94 -11.66 8.31
N ALA A 41 -11.39 -12.41 9.32
CA ALA A 41 -10.76 -12.45 10.63
C ALA A 41 -9.34 -13.03 10.57
N TRP A 42 -9.14 -14.11 9.81
CA TRP A 42 -7.83 -14.73 9.59
C TRP A 42 -6.87 -13.78 8.85
N LEU A 43 -7.31 -13.16 7.75
CA LEU A 43 -6.52 -12.17 7.01
C LEU A 43 -6.16 -10.99 7.92
N SER A 44 -7.11 -10.50 8.71
CA SER A 44 -6.87 -9.43 9.67
C SER A 44 -5.83 -9.82 10.72
N ALA A 45 -5.89 -11.04 11.25
CA ALA A 45 -4.91 -11.56 12.19
C ALA A 45 -3.52 -11.67 11.55
N MET A 46 -3.44 -12.19 10.31
CA MET A 46 -2.19 -12.26 9.54
C MET A 46 -1.59 -10.88 9.27
N MET A 47 -2.41 -9.90 8.91
CA MET A 47 -1.95 -8.53 8.69
C MET A 47 -1.44 -7.87 9.97
N LYS A 48 -2.12 -8.07 11.11
CA LYS A 48 -1.63 -7.61 12.42
C LYS A 48 -0.30 -8.26 12.80
N MET A 49 -0.17 -9.56 12.55
CA MET A 49 1.08 -10.29 12.80
C MET A 49 2.21 -9.77 11.91
N LYS A 50 1.95 -9.56 10.62
CA LYS A 50 2.92 -8.98 9.70
C LYS A 50 3.36 -7.58 10.14
N ALA A 51 2.41 -6.72 10.51
CA ALA A 51 2.71 -5.38 11.01
C ALA A 51 3.57 -5.42 12.29
N ALA A 52 3.29 -6.34 13.22
CA ALA A 52 4.11 -6.54 14.41
C ALA A 52 5.54 -6.99 14.06
N SER A 53 5.69 -7.91 13.10
CA SER A 53 6.99 -8.38 12.61
C SER A 53 7.80 -7.26 11.93
N ASP A 54 7.16 -6.46 11.08
CA ASP A 54 7.79 -5.32 10.41
C ASP A 54 8.26 -4.28 11.44
N ASN A 55 7.47 -4.02 12.49
CA ASN A 55 7.84 -3.14 13.60
C ASN A 55 9.02 -3.69 14.43
N ALA A 56 9.01 -4.99 14.75
CA ALA A 56 10.10 -5.64 15.48
C ALA A 56 11.41 -5.61 14.67
N SER A 57 11.34 -5.84 13.36
CA SER A 57 12.49 -5.75 12.45
C SER A 57 13.03 -4.32 12.37
N ALA A 58 12.16 -3.33 12.25
CA ALA A 58 12.56 -1.92 12.27
C ALA A 58 13.21 -1.53 13.62
N GLN A 59 12.68 -2.03 14.74
CA GLN A 59 13.26 -1.79 16.05
C GLN A 59 14.62 -2.48 16.20
N TRP A 60 14.76 -3.73 15.72
CA TRP A 60 16.03 -4.45 15.69
C TRP A 60 17.10 -3.71 14.87
N TRP A 61 16.73 -3.25 13.67
CA TRP A 61 17.64 -2.44 12.84
C TRP A 61 18.00 -1.12 13.52
N GLY A 62 17.04 -0.49 14.20
CA GLY A 62 17.29 0.68 15.03
C GLY A 62 18.26 0.41 16.19
N THR A 63 18.15 -0.74 16.87
CA THR A 63 19.10 -1.13 17.94
C THR A 63 20.50 -1.42 17.43
N LEU A 64 20.63 -1.87 16.17
CA LEU A 64 21.90 -2.03 15.48
C LEU A 64 22.45 -0.70 14.92
N GLY A 65 21.74 0.41 15.11
CA GLY A 65 22.14 1.73 14.63
C GLY A 65 21.96 1.94 13.12
N LEU A 66 21.24 1.05 12.43
CA LEU A 66 20.95 1.20 11.02
C LEU A 66 19.74 2.13 10.82
N PRO A 67 19.86 3.19 10.00
CA PRO A 67 18.77 4.13 9.78
C PRO A 67 17.60 3.44 9.08
N THR A 68 16.43 3.48 9.73
CA THR A 68 15.20 2.89 9.18
C THR A 68 14.48 3.87 8.26
N LYS A 69 13.58 3.38 7.40
CA LYS A 69 12.71 4.24 6.57
C LYS A 69 11.97 5.29 7.40
N ARG A 70 11.49 4.92 8.58
CA ARG A 70 10.78 5.83 9.49
C ARG A 70 11.68 6.94 10.03
N ASP A 71 12.96 6.65 10.24
CA ASP A 71 13.93 7.66 10.65
C ASP A 71 14.25 8.62 9.50
N GLN A 72 14.27 8.13 8.25
CA GLN A 72 14.41 8.97 7.06
C GLN A 72 13.22 9.93 6.90
N GLU A 73 11.99 9.44 7.06
CA GLU A 73 10.78 10.29 7.00
C GLU A 73 10.80 11.36 8.09
N ARG A 74 11.22 11.02 9.31
CA ARG A 74 11.37 11.98 10.40
C ARG A 74 12.45 13.02 10.12
N ALA A 75 13.59 12.61 9.58
CA ALA A 75 14.67 13.51 9.21
C ALA A 75 14.22 14.48 8.10
N LEU A 76 13.54 13.97 7.07
CA LEU A 76 13.00 14.76 5.98
C LEU A 76 11.96 15.77 6.47
N HIS A 77 11.08 15.38 7.38
CA HIS A 77 10.11 16.30 7.97
C HIS A 77 10.79 17.43 8.76
N LYS A 78 11.83 17.11 9.55
CA LYS A 78 12.60 18.12 10.29
C LYS A 78 13.37 19.06 9.36
N LEU A 79 13.94 18.55 8.27
CA LEU A 79 14.63 19.36 7.26
C LEU A 79 13.67 20.38 6.64
N ASN A 80 12.48 19.95 6.25
CA ASN A 80 11.47 20.85 5.70
C ASN A 80 11.05 21.93 6.72
N GLN A 81 10.87 21.55 7.99
CA GLN A 81 10.56 22.53 9.04
C GLN A 81 11.68 23.54 9.27
N LEU A 82 12.95 23.14 9.14
CA LEU A 82 14.09 24.05 9.22
C LEU A 82 14.12 25.01 8.02
N GLU A 83 13.87 24.51 6.81
CA GLU A 83 13.77 25.33 5.61
C GLU A 83 12.68 26.40 5.74
N SER A 84 11.48 26.03 6.20
CA SER A 84 10.40 27.00 6.41
C SER A 84 10.80 28.11 7.40
N ARG A 85 11.42 27.74 8.53
CA ARG A 85 11.87 28.71 9.54
C ARG A 85 12.99 29.62 9.03
N LEU A 86 13.85 29.12 8.15
CA LEU A 86 14.90 29.93 7.53
C LEU A 86 14.27 30.98 6.60
N LEU A 87 13.30 30.58 5.78
CA LEU A 87 12.57 31.50 4.92
C LEU A 87 11.88 32.61 5.72
N ASP A 88 11.19 32.25 6.82
CA ASP A 88 10.53 33.23 7.69
C ASP A 88 11.53 34.23 8.30
N LEU A 89 12.72 33.76 8.69
CA LEU A 89 13.78 34.62 9.24
C LEU A 89 14.41 35.51 8.17
N GLU A 90 14.58 35.00 6.96
CA GLU A 90 15.06 35.80 5.83
C GLU A 90 14.09 36.93 5.50
N GLU A 91 12.78 36.65 5.52
CA GLU A 91 11.74 37.67 5.32
C GLU A 91 11.77 38.73 6.43
N GLN A 92 11.77 38.32 7.70
CA GLN A 92 11.87 39.26 8.83
C GLN A 92 13.13 40.13 8.78
N LEU A 93 14.26 39.56 8.36
CA LEU A 93 15.52 40.28 8.24
C LEU A 93 15.50 41.28 7.09
N ALA A 94 14.83 40.96 5.98
CA ALA A 94 14.61 41.88 4.88
C ALA A 94 13.72 43.06 5.32
N GLU A 95 12.62 42.79 6.03
CA GLU A 95 11.74 43.83 6.59
C GLU A 95 12.47 44.73 7.59
N ALA A 96 13.22 44.15 8.53
CA ALA A 96 13.97 44.91 9.53
C ALA A 96 15.07 45.79 8.91
N ARG A 97 15.67 45.34 7.80
CA ARG A 97 16.63 46.14 7.02
C ARG A 97 15.95 47.26 6.23
N ALA A 98 14.74 47.04 5.72
CA ALA A 98 13.98 48.04 4.99
C ALA A 98 13.35 49.11 5.91
N ALA A 99 13.03 48.75 7.15
CA ALA A 99 12.51 49.66 8.17
C ALA A 99 13.58 50.56 8.81
N LYS A 100 14.85 50.38 8.45
CA LYS A 100 16.01 51.10 8.99
C LYS A 100 16.54 52.12 7.99
#